data_AF-A0A7S2UT72-F1
#
_entry.id   AF-A0A7S2UT72-F1
#
_cell.length_a   1.000
_cell.length_b   1.000
_cell.length_c   1.000
_cell.angle_alpha   90.00
_cell.angle_beta   90.00
_cell.angle_gamma   90.00
#
_symmetry.space_group_name_H-M   'P 1'
#
loop_
_entity.id
_entity.type
_entity.pdbx_description
1 polymer ?
#
loop_
_entity_poly.entity_id
_entity_poly.type
_entity_poly.pdbx_seq_one_letter_code
_entity_poly.pdbx_strand_id
1 'polypeptide(L)'
;LMVAFGNFSSLIFHTGLRSARAFFVIAAIAFVSFAAEFSMDITPGETRIGWIGTGVMGKHMCKHCMDAGFSATVYSRTLSKCEDLRKAGATVVGSPKEVAENSDVVFTIVGYPSDVREVILG
;
A
#
# COMPACT_ATOMS: atom_id res chain seq x y z
N LEU A 1 7.34 -1.30 6.24
CA LEU A 1 7.43 -2.41 5.26
C LEU A 1 6.39 -2.12 4.19
N MET A 2 6.83 -1.71 2.99
CA MET A 2 5.96 -1.35 1.86
C MET A 2 5.64 -2.64 1.09
N VAL A 3 4.37 -3.03 0.99
CA VAL A 3 3.94 -4.23 0.25
C VAL A 3 3.00 -3.77 -0.86
N ALA A 4 3.45 -3.87 -2.11
CA ALA A 4 2.64 -3.63 -3.30
C ALA A 4 2.32 -4.99 -3.96
N PHE A 5 1.03 -5.29 -4.15
CA PHE A 5 0.58 -6.51 -4.83
C PHE A 5 0.17 -6.15 -6.28
N GLY A 6 0.99 -6.57 -7.25
CA GLY A 6 0.67 -6.52 -8.68
C GLY A 6 0.36 -7.91 -9.24
N ASN A 7 -0.76 -8.05 -9.96
CA ASN A 7 -1.26 -9.31 -10.54
C ASN A 7 -0.33 -9.86 -11.65
N PHE A 8 0.45 -10.90 -11.34
CA PHE A 8 1.46 -11.51 -12.24
C PHE A 8 0.92 -12.63 -13.15
N SER A 9 -0.40 -12.85 -13.20
CA SER A 9 -0.98 -14.10 -13.76
C SER A 9 -0.98 -14.19 -15.30
N SER A 10 -0.91 -13.08 -16.03
CA SER A 10 -1.15 -13.08 -17.49
C SER A 10 0.07 -13.34 -18.37
N LEU A 11 1.31 -13.28 -17.84
CA LEU A 11 2.53 -13.33 -18.66
C LEU A 11 3.03 -14.77 -18.96
N ILE A 12 2.49 -15.79 -18.29
CA ILE A 12 3.04 -17.16 -18.31
C ILE A 12 2.63 -17.96 -19.57
N PHE A 13 1.51 -17.61 -20.22
CA PHE A 13 0.87 -18.53 -21.18
C PHE A 13 1.37 -18.44 -22.64
N HIS A 14 2.21 -17.48 -23.04
CA HIS A 14 2.43 -17.21 -24.47
C HIS A 14 3.77 -17.64 -25.10
N THR A 15 4.75 -18.14 -24.34
CA THR A 15 6.14 -18.22 -24.85
C THR A 15 6.72 -19.61 -25.14
N GLY A 16 6.02 -20.73 -24.89
CA GLY A 16 6.42 -22.05 -25.42
C GLY A 16 7.84 -22.54 -25.07
N LEU A 17 8.45 -22.02 -24.01
CA LEU A 17 9.86 -22.24 -23.67
C LEU A 17 10.08 -23.59 -22.95
N ARG A 18 10.90 -24.48 -23.55
CA ARG A 18 11.19 -25.83 -23.03
C ARG A 18 12.46 -25.96 -22.18
N SER A 19 13.10 -24.85 -21.80
CA SER A 19 14.34 -24.85 -21.01
C SER A 19 14.20 -23.98 -19.77
N ALA A 20 14.41 -24.58 -18.60
CA ALA A 20 14.37 -23.89 -17.30
C ALA A 20 15.30 -22.68 -17.23
N ARG A 21 16.44 -22.72 -17.95
CA ARG A 21 17.39 -21.60 -18.03
C ARG A 21 16.83 -20.41 -18.81
N ALA A 22 16.17 -20.67 -19.93
CA ALA A 22 15.60 -19.61 -20.76
C ALA A 22 14.37 -18.99 -20.07
N PHE A 23 13.61 -19.78 -19.30
CA PHE A 23 12.50 -19.28 -18.48
C PHE A 23 13.00 -18.34 -17.37
N PHE A 24 14.09 -18.69 -16.69
CA PHE A 24 14.70 -17.84 -15.66
C PHE A 24 15.21 -16.51 -16.21
N VAL A 25 15.82 -16.52 -17.39
CA VAL A 25 16.32 -15.29 -18.03
C VAL A 25 15.17 -14.39 -18.46
N ILE A 26 14.11 -14.93 -19.06
CA ILE A 26 12.93 -14.13 -19.43
C ILE A 26 12.20 -13.61 -18.19
N ALA A 27 12.05 -14.42 -17.14
CA ALA A 27 11.44 -13.98 -15.88
C ALA A 27 12.27 -12.88 -15.20
N ALA A 28 13.60 -13.00 -15.20
CA ALA A 28 14.49 -11.98 -14.65
C ALA A 28 14.45 -10.68 -15.48
N ILE A 29 14.44 -10.77 -16.80
CA ILE A 29 14.32 -9.61 -17.69
C ILE A 29 12.95 -8.95 -17.54
N ALA A 30 11.86 -9.73 -17.52
CA ALA A 30 10.51 -9.20 -17.29
C ALA A 30 10.39 -8.53 -15.91
N PHE A 31 11.02 -9.11 -14.87
CA PHE A 31 11.06 -8.52 -13.54
C PHE A 31 11.87 -7.22 -13.50
N VAL A 32 13.02 -7.17 -14.20
CA VAL A 32 13.85 -5.96 -14.28
C VAL A 32 13.17 -4.87 -15.10
N SER A 33 12.52 -5.20 -16.22
CA SER A 33 11.72 -4.24 -17.00
C SER A 33 10.50 -3.73 -16.23
N PHE A 34 9.78 -4.62 -15.55
CA PHE A 34 8.65 -4.26 -14.69
C PHE A 34 9.08 -3.37 -13.51
N ALA A 35 10.24 -3.65 -12.92
CA ALA A 35 10.82 -2.81 -11.85
C ALA A 35 11.31 -1.45 -12.38
N ALA A 36 11.79 -1.38 -13.62
CA ALA A 36 12.22 -0.14 -14.26
C ALA A 36 11.04 0.75 -14.71
N GLU A 37 9.88 0.16 -15.00
CA GLU A 37 8.62 0.87 -15.27
C GLU A 37 7.92 1.34 -13.98
N PHE A 38 8.35 0.85 -12.82
CA PHE A 38 7.85 1.29 -11.51
C PHE A 38 8.53 2.60 -11.05
N SER A 39 8.53 3.62 -11.91
CA SER A 39 8.73 5.00 -11.47
C SER A 39 7.37 5.53 -11.01
N MET A 40 7.00 5.24 -9.76
CA MET A 40 5.84 5.90 -9.15
C MET A 40 6.22 7.34 -8.82
N ASP A 41 5.79 8.28 -9.66
CA ASP A 41 5.79 9.69 -9.30
C ASP A 41 4.72 9.91 -8.22
N ILE A 42 5.17 10.31 -7.02
CA ILE A 42 4.29 10.56 -5.88
C ILE A 42 3.87 12.03 -5.91
N THR A 43 2.64 12.28 -6.34
CA THR A 43 2.08 13.63 -6.54
C THR A 43 0.88 13.87 -5.62
N PRO A 44 0.85 14.99 -4.87
CA PRO A 44 -0.36 15.41 -4.16
C PRO A 44 -1.53 15.64 -5.12
N GLY A 45 -2.76 15.36 -4.68
CA GLY A 45 -3.97 15.47 -5.49
C GLY A 45 -4.26 14.29 -6.42
N GLU A 46 -3.25 13.47 -6.76
CA GLU A 46 -3.43 12.27 -7.59
C GLU A 46 -3.17 10.99 -6.80
N THR A 47 -2.06 10.93 -6.06
CA THR A 47 -1.70 9.74 -5.28
C THR A 47 -2.57 9.64 -4.02
N ARG A 48 -3.20 8.49 -3.81
CA ARG A 48 -4.05 8.20 -2.65
C ARG A 48 -3.23 7.45 -1.61
N ILE A 49 -3.23 7.93 -0.38
CA ILE A 49 -2.51 7.29 0.72
C ILE A 49 -3.45 6.51 1.64
N GLY A 50 -2.97 5.38 2.11
CA GLY A 50 -3.62 4.52 3.09
C GLY A 50 -2.87 4.58 4.40
N TRP A 51 -3.57 4.63 5.53
CA TRP A 51 -2.95 4.69 6.84
C TRP A 51 -3.56 3.69 7.82
N ILE A 52 -2.77 2.72 8.24
CA ILE A 52 -3.17 1.72 9.22
C ILE A 52 -2.40 1.98 10.51
N GLY A 53 -3.12 2.44 11.54
CA GLY A 53 -2.55 2.81 12.83
C GLY A 53 -2.46 4.33 13.02
N THR A 54 -3.51 4.90 13.61
CA THR A 54 -3.67 6.33 13.90
C THR A 54 -3.37 6.66 15.37
N GLY A 55 -2.32 6.02 15.93
CA GLY A 55 -1.82 6.33 17.27
C GLY A 55 -1.18 7.71 17.37
N VAL A 56 -0.46 7.99 18.47
CA VAL A 56 0.18 9.30 18.73
C VAL A 56 1.00 9.75 17.53
N MET A 57 1.90 8.91 17.01
CA MET A 57 2.76 9.27 15.88
C MET A 57 2.02 9.22 14.55
N GLY A 58 1.30 8.13 14.28
CA GLY A 58 0.64 7.91 12.98
C GLY A 58 -0.37 8.99 12.61
N LYS A 59 -1.10 9.51 13.61
CA LYS A 59 -2.04 10.62 13.40
C LYS A 59 -1.35 11.87 12.83
N HIS A 60 -0.27 12.31 13.45
CA HIS A 60 0.41 13.55 13.03
C HIS A 60 1.08 13.41 11.66
N MET A 61 1.68 12.25 11.39
CA MET A 61 2.29 11.99 10.09
C MET A 61 1.24 11.94 8.96
N CYS A 62 0.13 11.23 9.17
CA CYS A 62 -0.97 11.18 8.20
C CYS A 62 -1.52 12.58 7.91
N LYS A 63 -1.70 13.39 8.96
CA LYS A 63 -2.16 14.77 8.81
C LYS A 63 -1.20 15.62 7.97
N HIS A 64 0.11 15.53 8.17
CA HIS A 64 1.06 16.28 7.33
C HIS A 64 0.98 15.89 5.85
N CYS A 65 0.75 14.60 5.54
CA CYS A 65 0.51 14.20 4.16
C CYS A 65 -0.80 14.79 3.61
N MET A 66 -1.87 14.81 4.41
CA MET A 66 -3.13 15.45 4.01
C MET A 66 -2.96 16.96 3.79
N ASP A 67 -2.25 17.64 4.67
CA ASP A 67 -1.95 19.07 4.57
C ASP A 67 -1.09 19.38 3.33
N ALA A 68 -0.27 18.43 2.88
CA ALA A 68 0.49 18.51 1.63
C ALA A 68 -0.35 18.24 0.36
N GLY A 69 -1.63 17.84 0.52
CA GLY A 69 -2.58 17.64 -0.58
C GLY A 69 -2.88 16.18 -0.94
N PHE A 70 -2.42 15.20 -0.15
CA PHE A 70 -2.76 13.79 -0.39
C PHE A 70 -4.14 13.45 0.18
N SER A 71 -4.93 12.67 -0.57
CA SER A 71 -6.16 12.06 -0.02
C SER A 71 -5.81 10.85 0.84
N ALA A 72 -6.50 10.68 1.97
CA ALA A 72 -6.17 9.65 2.94
C ALA A 72 -7.34 8.72 3.28
N THR A 73 -7.12 7.42 3.18
CA THR A 73 -8.00 6.36 3.73
C THR A 73 -7.35 5.77 4.97
N VAL A 74 -8.05 5.77 6.11
CA VAL A 74 -7.45 5.46 7.41
C VAL A 74 -8.20 4.38 8.17
N TYR A 75 -7.45 3.53 8.88
CA TYR A 75 -7.97 2.51 9.77
C TYR A 75 -7.14 2.45 11.06
N SER A 76 -7.81 2.17 12.17
CA SER A 76 -7.19 1.72 13.40
C SER A 76 -8.13 0.75 14.11
N ARG A 77 -7.57 -0.24 14.81
CA ARG A 77 -8.33 -1.19 15.64
C ARG A 77 -9.30 -0.48 16.59
N THR A 78 -8.93 0.70 17.08
CA THR A 78 -9.83 1.57 17.85
C THR A 78 -10.27 2.73 16.97
N LEU A 79 -11.44 2.63 16.33
CA LEU A 79 -11.95 3.62 15.36
C LEU A 79 -12.04 5.05 15.91
N SER A 80 -12.30 5.22 17.21
CA SER A 80 -12.32 6.55 17.84
C SER A 80 -10.99 7.31 17.75
N LYS A 81 -9.86 6.60 17.52
CA LYS A 81 -8.56 7.23 17.28
C LYS A 81 -8.44 7.88 15.90
N CYS A 82 -9.31 7.52 14.95
CA CYS A 82 -9.35 8.13 13.63
C CYS A 82 -10.13 9.45 13.60
N GLU A 83 -10.80 9.85 14.69
CA GLU A 83 -11.75 10.96 14.69
C GLU A 83 -11.13 12.31 14.28
N ASP A 84 -9.92 12.59 14.76
CA ASP A 84 -9.20 13.82 14.40
C ASP A 84 -8.88 13.88 12.90
N LEU A 85 -8.49 12.75 12.31
CA LEU A 85 -8.22 12.64 10.87
C LEU A 85 -9.51 12.69 10.06
N ARG A 86 -10.59 12.08 10.56
CA ARG A 86 -11.93 12.18 9.95
C ARG A 86 -12.37 13.64 9.85
N LYS A 87 -12.21 14.41 10.94
CA LYS A 87 -12.51 15.85 10.96
C LYS A 87 -11.61 16.65 10.01
N ALA A 88 -10.37 16.19 9.79
CA ALA A 88 -9.45 16.77 8.82
C ALA A 88 -9.74 16.37 7.36
N GLY A 89 -10.72 15.48 7.12
CA GLY A 89 -11.14 15.06 5.78
C GLY A 89 -10.68 13.68 5.34
N ALA A 90 -10.13 12.85 6.23
CA ALA A 90 -9.77 11.47 5.92
C ALA A 90 -11.00 10.55 5.86
N THR A 91 -10.98 9.60 4.94
CA THR A 91 -11.98 8.53 4.86
C THR A 91 -11.64 7.44 5.86
N VAL A 92 -12.53 7.18 6.83
CA VAL A 92 -12.34 6.11 7.83
C VAL A 92 -13.03 4.84 7.35
N VAL A 93 -12.31 3.73 7.31
CA VAL A 93 -12.80 2.42 6.86
C VAL A 93 -12.80 1.38 7.98
N GLY A 94 -13.47 0.24 7.75
CA GLY A 94 -13.68 -0.79 8.76
C GLY A 94 -12.54 -1.79 8.91
N SER A 95 -11.63 -1.87 7.94
CA SER A 95 -10.58 -2.90 7.91
C SER A 95 -9.29 -2.45 7.20
N PRO A 96 -8.13 -3.09 7.50
CA PRO A 96 -6.88 -2.91 6.74
C PRO A 96 -7.03 -3.19 5.24
N LYS A 97 -7.88 -4.16 4.88
CA LYS A 97 -8.16 -4.54 3.51
C LYS A 97 -8.79 -3.38 2.73
N GLU A 98 -9.80 -2.75 3.31
CA GLU A 98 -10.44 -1.57 2.71
C GLU A 98 -9.45 -0.41 2.53
N VAL A 99 -8.46 -0.25 3.42
CA VAL A 99 -7.40 0.75 3.22
C VAL A 99 -6.60 0.42 1.96
N ALA A 100 -6.16 -0.83 1.81
CA ALA A 100 -5.37 -1.24 0.65
C ALA A 100 -6.14 -1.13 -0.68
N GLU A 101 -7.44 -1.45 -0.70
CA GLU A 101 -8.28 -1.34 -1.91
C GLU A 101 -8.48 0.12 -2.37
N ASN A 102 -8.38 1.09 -1.45
CA ASN A 102 -8.66 2.50 -1.70
C ASN A 102 -7.40 3.39 -1.72
N SER A 103 -6.21 2.80 -1.77
CA SER A 103 -4.93 3.54 -1.67
C SER A 103 -3.90 3.02 -2.67
N ASP A 104 -3.06 3.92 -3.16
CA ASP A 104 -1.93 3.59 -4.03
C ASP A 104 -0.67 3.30 -3.19
N VAL A 105 -0.54 3.97 -2.04
CA VAL A 105 0.55 3.76 -1.07
C VAL A 105 -0.04 3.55 0.33
N VAL A 106 0.30 2.45 1.00
CA VAL A 106 -0.19 2.15 2.36
C VAL A 106 0.93 2.23 3.40
N PHE A 107 0.71 3.02 4.44
CA PHE A 107 1.55 3.13 5.63
C PHE A 107 0.96 2.32 6.78
N THR A 108 1.82 1.60 7.50
CA THR A 108 1.44 0.83 8.69
C THR A 108 2.27 1.31 9.88
N ILE A 109 1.61 1.83 10.92
CA ILE A 109 2.24 2.33 12.15
C ILE A 109 1.52 1.74 13.36
N VAL A 110 1.92 0.53 13.72
CA VAL A 110 1.35 -0.26 14.82
C VAL A 110 2.37 -0.51 15.92
N GLY A 111 1.90 -0.71 17.16
CA GLY A 111 2.74 -0.70 18.35
C GLY A 111 3.43 -2.02 18.68
N TYR A 112 2.88 -3.16 18.23
CA TYR A 112 3.40 -4.48 18.57
C TYR A 112 3.64 -5.35 17.33
N PRO A 113 4.66 -6.24 17.35
CA PRO A 113 4.93 -7.16 16.24
C PRO A 113 3.74 -8.07 15.85
N SER A 114 2.88 -8.42 16.82
CA SER A 114 1.65 -9.17 16.56
C SER A 114 0.67 -8.39 15.66
N ASP A 115 0.55 -7.08 15.89
CA ASP A 115 -0.31 -6.19 15.11
C ASP A 115 0.19 -6.06 13.66
N VAL A 116 1.51 -6.17 13.43
CA VAL A 116 2.10 -6.16 12.07
C VAL A 116 1.64 -7.36 11.26
N ARG A 117 1.63 -8.55 11.88
CA ARG A 117 1.23 -9.79 11.20
C ARG A 117 -0.26 -9.78 10.84
N GLU A 118 -1.11 -9.32 11.76
CA GLU A 118 -2.55 -9.17 11.53
C GLU A 118 -2.82 -8.20 10.37
N VAL A 119 -2.20 -7.02 10.40
CA VAL A 119 -2.40 -6.00 9.35
C VAL A 119 -1.94 -6.44 7.96
N ILE A 120 -0.86 -7.21 7.86
CA ILE A 120 -0.30 -7.66 6.58
C ILE A 120 -1.04 -8.87 6.02
N LEU A 121 -1.53 -9.78 6.88
CA LEU A 121 -2.14 -11.03 6.46
C LEU A 121 -3.67 -10.95 6.34
N GLY A 122 -4.33 -9.95 6.94
CA GLY A 122 -5.78 -9.80 6.96
C GLY A 122 -6.42 -10.59 8.10
#